data_AF-A0A2V9U4D1-F1
#
_entry.id   AF-A0A2V9U4D1-F1
#
_cell.length_a   1.000
_cell.length_b   1.000
_cell.length_c   1.000
_cell.angle_alpha   90.00
_cell.angle_beta   90.00
_cell.angle_gamma   90.00
#
_symmetry.space_group_name_H-M   'P 1'
#
loop_
_entity.id
_entity.type
_entity.pdbx_description
1 polymer ?
#
loop_
_entity_poly.entity_id
_entity_poly.type
_entity_poly.pdbx_seq_one_letter_code
_entity_poly.pdbx_strand_id
1 'polypeptide(L)'
;TSGVARWTSGFPFSVDGGQRWPTDWFLTAVTQMTSKPRTGTFKKTGSVNIFADPAAAQQDFTLPLPGQVGSRNVLRGNGFAEWDMSLYKSWKMPYRETHSVQFRWDVFNVP
;
A
#
# COMPACT_ATOMS: atom_id res chain seq x y z
N THR A 1 1.25 14.69 -26.39
CA THR A 1 0.95 14.59 -24.94
C THR A 1 1.14 13.16 -24.51
N SER A 2 1.50 12.94 -23.26
CA SER A 2 1.59 11.62 -22.64
C SER A 2 1.12 11.73 -21.18
N GLY A 3 0.63 10.62 -20.62
CA GLY A 3 0.28 10.53 -19.21
C GLY A 3 0.31 9.09 -18.75
N VAL A 4 0.70 8.87 -17.49
CA VAL A 4 0.73 7.57 -16.83
C VAL A 4 0.06 7.72 -15.47
N ALA A 5 -0.86 6.80 -15.18
CA ALA A 5 -1.50 6.73 -13.87
C ALA A 5 -1.25 5.35 -13.27
N ARG A 6 -0.93 5.33 -11.97
CA ARG A 6 -0.78 4.11 -11.18
C ARG A 6 -1.64 4.22 -9.95
N TRP A 7 -2.47 3.19 -9.70
CA TRP A 7 -3.19 3.06 -8.43
C TRP A 7 -2.95 1.68 -7.83
N THR A 8 -2.92 1.62 -6.51
CA THR A 8 -2.97 0.37 -5.75
C THR A 8 -3.76 0.57 -4.47
N SER A 9 -4.51 -0.44 -4.07
CA SER A 9 -5.20 -0.48 -2.77
C SER A 9 -4.27 -0.85 -1.61
N GLY A 10 -2.98 -1.07 -1.87
CA GLY A 10 -2.00 -1.50 -0.87
C GLY A 10 -1.79 -3.01 -0.84
N PHE A 11 -0.65 -3.42 -0.27
CA PHE A 11 -0.28 -4.83 -0.13
C PHE A 11 -1.13 -5.54 0.94
N PRO A 12 -1.54 -6.79 0.71
CA PRO A 12 -2.18 -7.57 1.75
C PRO A 12 -1.15 -8.00 2.81
N PHE A 13 -1.61 -8.13 4.06
CA PHE A 13 -0.77 -8.60 5.16
C PHE A 13 -1.57 -9.43 6.17
N SER A 14 -0.83 -10.14 7.03
CA SER A 14 -1.37 -10.98 8.11
C SER A 14 -0.89 -10.45 9.47
N VAL A 15 -1.62 -10.75 10.55
CA VAL A 15 -1.23 -10.38 11.91
C VAL A 15 -0.64 -11.60 12.61
N ASP A 16 0.63 -11.50 13.00
CA ASP A 16 1.36 -12.55 13.73
C ASP A 16 0.86 -12.66 15.18
N GLY A 17 0.77 -13.90 15.68
CA GLY A 17 0.34 -14.22 17.04
C GLY A 17 1.42 -14.01 18.11
N GLY A 18 2.60 -13.52 17.73
CA GLY A 18 3.78 -13.42 18.58
C GLY A 18 4.42 -14.78 18.81
N GLN A 19 5.23 -14.89 19.86
CA GLN A 19 5.87 -16.15 20.29
C GLN A 19 4.87 -17.14 20.89
N ARG A 20 3.97 -17.66 20.05
CA ARG A 20 2.90 -18.59 20.43
C ARG A 20 2.71 -19.67 19.36
N TRP A 21 2.52 -20.91 19.81
CA TRP A 21 2.55 -22.15 19.02
C TRP A 21 1.29 -23.00 19.19
N PRO A 22 0.09 -22.46 18.90
CA PRO A 22 -1.17 -23.16 19.17
C PRO A 22 -1.47 -24.34 18.23
N THR A 23 -0.83 -24.40 17.05
CA THR A 23 -1.11 -25.40 16.00
C THR A 23 0.06 -26.36 15.76
N ASP A 24 1.29 -25.88 15.91
CA ASP A 24 2.52 -26.68 15.88
C ASP A 24 3.61 -25.97 16.69
N TRP A 25 4.66 -26.72 17.07
CA TRP A 25 5.76 -26.21 17.90
C TRP A 25 6.83 -25.42 17.10
N PHE A 26 6.88 -25.59 15.78
CA PHE A 26 8.00 -25.11 14.96
C PHE A 26 7.78 -23.69 14.41
N LEU A 27 6.53 -23.29 14.17
CA LEU A 27 6.15 -22.02 13.55
C LEU A 27 5.17 -21.25 14.43
N THR A 28 5.39 -19.95 14.54
CA THR A 28 4.41 -19.06 15.18
C THR A 28 3.15 -18.98 14.34
N ALA A 29 2.01 -18.87 15.03
CA ALA A 29 0.72 -18.84 14.35
C ALA A 29 0.38 -17.44 13.82
N VAL A 30 -0.24 -17.40 12.64
CA VAL A 30 -1.02 -16.22 12.21
C VAL A 30 -2.31 -16.19 13.03
N THR A 31 -2.65 -15.03 13.57
CA THR A 31 -3.89 -14.86 14.34
C THR A 31 -5.14 -15.09 13.48
N GLN A 32 -6.21 -15.53 14.12
CA GLN A 32 -7.54 -15.59 13.53
C GLN A 32 -8.28 -14.27 13.80
N MET A 33 -8.73 -13.60 12.74
CA MET A 33 -9.46 -12.35 12.84
C MET A 33 -10.91 -12.65 13.25
N THR A 34 -11.33 -12.12 14.40
CA THR A 34 -12.70 -12.29 14.93
C THR A 34 -13.61 -11.12 14.53
N SER A 35 -13.02 -9.94 14.35
CA SER A 35 -13.69 -8.71 13.93
C SER A 35 -12.75 -7.93 13.00
N LYS A 36 -13.29 -7.08 12.12
CA LYS A 36 -12.48 -6.34 11.15
C LYS A 36 -11.99 -5.03 11.78
N PRO A 37 -10.70 -4.90 12.15
CA PRO A 37 -10.19 -3.68 12.74
C PRO A 37 -10.17 -2.53 11.71
N ARG A 38 -10.22 -1.30 12.21
CA ARG A 38 -9.99 -0.11 11.39
C ARG A 38 -8.50 0.05 11.08
N THR A 39 -8.13 -0.13 9.82
CA THR A 39 -6.76 0.06 9.33
C THR A 39 -6.57 1.41 8.61
N GLY A 40 -5.34 1.93 8.62
CA GLY A 40 -4.96 3.19 7.98
C GLY A 40 -3.55 3.62 8.38
N THR A 41 -3.18 4.88 8.13
CA THR A 41 -1.93 5.45 8.65
C THR A 41 -2.23 6.34 9.84
N PHE A 42 -1.96 5.83 11.05
CA PHE A 42 -2.18 6.57 12.29
C PHE A 42 -0.84 6.97 12.90
N LYS A 43 -0.60 8.28 12.99
CA LYS A 43 0.62 8.84 13.60
C LYS A 43 0.37 9.07 15.08
N LYS A 44 1.20 8.50 15.96
CA LYS A 44 1.21 8.76 17.41
C LYS A 44 2.65 9.03 17.83
N THR A 45 2.90 10.22 18.39
CA THR A 45 4.17 10.71 18.98
C THR A 45 5.43 9.89 18.62
N GLY A 46 5.94 10.06 17.40
CA GLY A 46 7.18 9.43 16.94
C GLY A 46 7.04 8.04 16.31
N SER A 47 5.83 7.48 16.23
CA SER A 47 5.53 6.19 15.62
C SER A 47 4.36 6.27 14.65
N VAL A 48 4.37 5.36 13.67
CA VAL A 48 3.26 5.14 12.73
C VAL A 48 2.72 3.76 12.99
N ASN A 49 1.41 3.66 13.18
CA ASN A 49 0.72 2.40 13.38
C ASN A 49 -0.37 2.21 12.33
N ILE A 50 -0.62 0.96 11.95
CA ILE A 50 -1.69 0.59 11.03
C ILE A 50 -3.07 0.61 11.69
N PHE A 51 -3.11 0.42 13.01
CA PHE A 51 -4.33 0.44 13.80
C PHE A 51 -4.46 1.77 14.54
N ALA A 52 -5.67 2.36 14.52
CA ALA A 52 -5.96 3.62 15.21
C ALA A 52 -5.73 3.51 16.73
N ASP A 53 -6.15 2.38 17.28
CA ASP A 53 -5.90 1.99 18.66
C ASP A 53 -5.37 0.55 18.66
N PRO A 54 -4.04 0.37 18.82
CA PRO A 54 -3.43 -0.95 18.86
C PRO A 54 -3.93 -1.84 20.01
N ALA A 55 -4.34 -1.25 21.14
CA ALA A 55 -4.84 -2.02 22.28
C ALA A 55 -6.24 -2.57 21.99
N ALA A 56 -7.12 -1.76 21.39
CA ALA A 56 -8.41 -2.22 20.92
C ALA A 56 -8.28 -3.26 19.80
N ALA A 57 -7.37 -3.02 18.84
CA ALA A 57 -7.15 -3.94 17.71
C ALA A 57 -6.68 -5.33 18.16
N GLN A 58 -6.00 -5.48 19.30
CA GLN A 58 -5.64 -6.81 19.83
C GLN A 58 -6.87 -7.68 20.13
N GLN A 59 -8.01 -7.08 20.47
CA GLN A 59 -9.25 -7.81 20.76
C GLN A 59 -9.98 -8.28 19.49
N ASP A 60 -9.62 -7.73 18.32
CA ASP A 60 -10.14 -8.16 17.02
C ASP A 60 -9.46 -9.44 16.48
N PHE A 61 -8.49 -9.98 17.24
CA PHE A 61 -7.72 -11.17 16.88
C PHE A 61 -7.68 -12.18 18.03
N THR A 62 -7.75 -13.46 17.69
CA THR A 62 -7.51 -14.57 18.63
C THR A 62 -6.47 -15.53 18.06
N LEU A 63 -5.93 -16.41 18.90
CA LEU A 63 -5.09 -17.49 18.41
C LEU A 63 -5.94 -18.52 17.66
N PRO A 64 -5.44 -19.10 16.55
CA PRO A 64 -6.14 -20.19 15.89
C PRO A 64 -6.25 -21.40 16.83
N LEU A 65 -7.37 -22.12 16.73
CA LEU A 65 -7.54 -23.40 17.42
C LEU A 65 -6.72 -24.51 16.74
N PRO A 66 -6.47 -25.65 17.41
CA PRO A 66 -5.79 -26.78 16.78
C PRO A 66 -6.44 -27.18 15.45
N GLY A 67 -5.62 -27.31 14.40
CA GLY A 67 -6.07 -27.61 13.04
C GLY A 67 -6.56 -26.40 12.22
N GLN A 68 -6.67 -25.21 12.82
CA GLN A 68 -6.93 -23.97 12.08
C GLN A 68 -5.62 -23.34 11.58
N VAL A 69 -5.72 -22.45 10.58
CA VAL A 69 -4.55 -21.86 9.91
C VAL A 69 -4.39 -20.34 10.13
N GLY A 70 -5.33 -19.73 10.86
CA GLY A 70 -5.40 -18.29 11.04
C GLY A 70 -5.91 -17.54 9.79
N SER A 71 -6.08 -16.22 9.93
CA SER A 71 -6.59 -15.35 8.88
C SER A 71 -5.43 -14.72 8.11
N ARG A 72 -5.08 -15.31 6.96
CA ARG A 72 -3.94 -14.89 6.14
C ARG A 72 -4.34 -13.86 5.09
N ASN A 73 -3.56 -12.78 5.00
CA ASN A 73 -3.67 -11.75 3.95
C ASN A 73 -5.06 -11.07 3.89
N VAL A 74 -5.77 -11.05 5.01
CA VAL A 74 -7.15 -10.52 5.12
C VAL A 74 -7.21 -9.01 5.30
N LEU A 75 -6.11 -8.37 5.70
CA LEU A 75 -5.99 -6.93 5.84
C LEU A 75 -5.18 -6.36 4.67
N ARG A 76 -5.43 -5.09 4.33
CA ARG A 76 -4.64 -4.34 3.35
C ARG A 76 -3.96 -3.14 4.00
N GLY A 77 -2.69 -2.98 3.68
CA GLY A 77 -1.92 -1.79 4.03
C GLY A 77 -2.38 -0.58 3.21
N ASN A 78 -1.65 0.52 3.35
CA ASN A 78 -1.94 1.73 2.61
C ASN A 78 -1.75 1.54 1.10
N GLY A 79 -2.79 1.91 0.35
CA GLY A 79 -2.69 2.14 -1.07
C GLY A 79 -2.03 3.48 -1.40
N PHE A 80 -1.68 3.66 -2.67
CA PHE A 80 -1.27 4.93 -3.23
C PHE A 80 -1.86 5.11 -4.63
N ALA A 81 -2.02 6.36 -5.03
CA ALA A 81 -2.34 6.75 -6.39
C ALA A 81 -1.31 7.80 -6.82
N GLU A 82 -0.79 7.68 -8.03
CA GLU A 82 0.23 8.54 -8.61
C GLU A 82 -0.08 8.77 -10.08
N TRP A 83 -0.02 10.04 -10.50
CA TRP A 83 -0.34 10.49 -11.84
C TRP A 83 0.81 11.37 -12.36
N ASP A 84 1.37 10.99 -13.50
CA ASP A 84 2.43 11.71 -14.21
C ASP A 84 1.93 12.18 -15.57
N MET A 85 2.24 13.42 -15.93
CA MET A 85 1.74 14.06 -17.15
C MET A 85 2.86 14.74 -17.93
N SER A 86 2.76 14.69 -19.26
CA SER A 86 3.72 15.32 -20.18
C SER A 86 3.01 16.01 -21.34
N LEU A 87 3.30 17.29 -21.53
CA LEU A 87 2.87 18.08 -22.67
C LEU A 87 4.09 18.47 -23.49
N TYR A 88 4.06 18.18 -24.79
CA TYR A 88 5.11 18.62 -25.71
C TYR A 88 4.54 19.11 -27.03
N LYS A 89 5.24 20.05 -27.64
CA LYS A 89 4.98 20.57 -28.98
C LYS A 89 6.30 20.68 -29.72
N SER A 90 6.32 20.21 -30.95
CA SER A 90 7.46 20.33 -31.86
C SER A 90 7.07 21.21 -33.05
N TRP A 91 7.99 22.06 -33.49
CA TRP A 91 7.86 22.92 -34.66
C TRP A 91 9.05 22.67 -35.58
N LYS A 92 8.79 22.52 -36.87
CA LYS A 92 9.83 22.57 -37.91
C LYS A 92 10.20 24.03 -38.14
N MET A 93 11.50 24.31 -38.26
CA MET A 93 11.97 25.68 -38.48
C MET A 93 11.71 26.10 -39.92
N PRO A 94 11.21 27.34 -40.14
CA PRO A 94 10.81 27.79 -41.47
C PRO A 94 12.01 28.00 -42.42
N TYR A 95 13.22 28.14 -41.88
CA TYR A 95 14.42 28.46 -42.66
C TYR A 95 15.20 27.23 -43.14
N ARG A 96 14.92 26.03 -42.62
CA ARG A 96 15.57 24.77 -43.03
C ARG A 96 14.77 23.56 -42.55
N GLU A 97 14.40 22.67 -43.47
CA GLU A 97 13.57 21.49 -43.17
C GLU A 97 14.21 20.48 -42.22
N THR A 98 15.53 20.54 -42.05
CA THR A 98 16.31 19.67 -41.16
C THR A 98 16.34 20.15 -39.72
N HIS A 99 15.87 21.37 -39.42
CA HIS A 99 15.89 21.94 -38.08
C HIS A 99 14.49 21.87 -37.44
N SER A 100 14.43 21.45 -36.17
CA SER A 100 13.21 21.47 -35.37
C SER A 100 13.50 21.87 -33.93
N VAL A 101 12.52 22.49 -33.27
CA VAL A 101 12.56 22.79 -31.83
C VAL A 101 11.37 22.13 -31.18
N GLN A 102 11.61 21.55 -30.00
CA GLN A 102 10.57 20.97 -29.16
C GLN A 102 10.57 21.66 -27.81
N PHE A 103 9.38 22.07 -27.36
CA PHE A 103 9.13 22.42 -25.96
C PHE A 103 8.42 21.26 -25.29
N ARG A 104 8.88 20.90 -24.10
CA ARG A 104 8.34 19.81 -23.29
C ARG A 104 8.18 20.27 -21.83
N TRP A 105 7.04 19.95 -21.25
CA TRP A 105 6.69 20.19 -19.86
C TRP A 105 6.21 18.87 -19.24
N ASP A 106 6.91 18.44 -18.19
CA ASP A 106 6.59 17.23 -17.44
C ASP A 106 6.20 17.61 -16.01
N VAL A 107 5.14 16.99 -15.49
CA VAL A 107 4.65 17.13 -14.12
C VAL A 107 4.52 15.73 -13.52
N PHE A 108 5.12 15.53 -12.34
CA PHE A 108 5.14 14.25 -11.65
C PHE A 108 4.32 14.34 -10.36
N ASN A 109 3.68 13.23 -9.98
CA ASN A 109 2.87 13.12 -8.78
C ASN A 109 1.81 14.25 -8.66
N VAL A 110 1.00 14.39 -9.71
CA VAL A 110 -0.13 15.33 -9.75
C VAL A 110 -1.14 14.94 -8.65
N PRO A 111 -1.53 15.86 -7.75
CA PRO A 111 -2.49 15.60 -6.67
C PRO A 111 -3.91 15.30 -7.15
#